data_AF-Q58266-F1
#
_entry.id   AF-Q58266-F1
#
_cell.length_a   1.000
_cell.length_b   1.000
_cell.length_c   1.000
_cell.angle_alpha   90.00
_cell.angle_beta   90.00
_cell.angle_gamma   90.00
#
_symmetry.space_group_name_H-M   'P 1'
#
loop_
_entity.id
_entity.type
_entity.pdbx_description
1 polymer ?
#
loop_
_entity_poly.entity_id
_entity_poly.type
_entity_poly.pdbx_seq_one_letter_code
_entity_poly.pdbx_strand_id
1 'polypeptide(L)'
;MEMGNGMKDARNLDKQWVVLSELSAELVNRGIKVPEIVFEKLRLANALLSYYILDPHASINILANVERELNYVQSQLFSLCDTELTEKYLDRMIKAIRGEINAKFPVSKSNYNREVKKRGKVEAIRVKLQKEMQIERLSDLGEWHGVIFEYSDEKDKVIIEGNIDRVKRALKDFAFMWKED
;
A
#
# COMPACT_ATOMS: atom_id res chain seq x y z
N MET A 1 8.52 31.13 4.34
CA MET A 1 9.14 29.89 4.84
C MET A 1 8.29 28.75 4.31
N GLU A 2 8.56 28.32 3.09
CA GLU A 2 7.81 27.24 2.44
C GLU A 2 8.28 25.91 3.03
N MET A 3 7.44 25.28 3.86
CA MET A 3 7.63 23.88 4.23
C MET A 3 7.30 23.04 3.00
N GLY A 4 8.30 22.85 2.13
CA GLY A 4 8.27 21.81 1.12
C GLY A 4 8.07 20.48 1.83
N ASN A 5 6.87 19.93 1.69
CA ASN A 5 6.49 18.62 2.20
C ASN A 5 7.32 17.59 1.43
N GLY A 6 8.56 17.38 1.87
CA GLY A 6 9.56 16.57 1.18
C GLY A 6 9.14 15.12 1.21
N MET A 7 8.47 14.67 0.15
CA MET A 7 8.21 13.25 -0.07
C MET A 7 9.50 12.46 0.12
N LYS A 8 9.44 11.43 0.95
CA LYS A 8 10.59 10.58 1.25
C LYS A 8 11.13 9.99 -0.05
N ASP A 9 12.44 10.09 -0.27
CA ASP A 9 13.07 9.57 -1.50
C ASP A 9 12.90 8.05 -1.58
N ALA A 10 12.10 7.63 -2.56
CA ALA A 10 11.80 6.23 -2.86
C ALA A 10 12.80 5.60 -3.85
N ARG A 11 13.99 6.20 -4.04
CA ARG A 11 15.04 5.71 -4.95
C ARG A 11 14.56 5.49 -6.38
N ASN A 12 13.70 6.41 -6.85
CA ASN A 12 13.01 6.34 -8.14
C ASN A 12 12.16 5.07 -8.38
N LEU A 13 11.88 4.25 -7.34
CA LEU A 13 11.02 3.07 -7.47
C LEU A 13 9.57 3.46 -7.80
N ASP A 14 9.14 4.64 -7.37
CA ASP A 14 7.87 5.27 -7.74
C ASP A 14 7.77 5.52 -9.24
N LYS A 15 8.85 6.00 -9.87
CA LYS A 15 8.95 6.20 -11.32
C LYS A 15 8.96 4.88 -12.08
N GLN A 16 9.71 3.88 -11.59
CA GLN A 16 9.73 2.54 -12.17
C GLN A 16 8.34 1.89 -12.12
N TRP A 17 7.63 2.04 -11.00
CA TRP A 17 6.25 1.58 -10.87
C TRP A 17 5.34 2.19 -11.94
N VAL A 18 5.46 3.50 -12.21
CA VAL A 18 4.64 4.16 -13.25
C VAL A 18 4.92 3.57 -14.64
N VAL A 19 6.19 3.38 -15.00
CA VAL A 19 6.55 2.79 -16.30
C VAL A 19 5.99 1.38 -16.45
N LEU A 20 6.09 0.55 -15.41
CA LEU A 20 5.57 -0.83 -15.43
C LEU A 20 4.03 -0.87 -15.43
N SER A 21 3.37 0.04 -14.71
CA SER A 21 1.91 0.17 -14.75
C SER A 21 1.43 0.54 -16.15
N GLU A 22 2.09 1.50 -16.80
CA GLU A 22 1.75 1.89 -18.17
C GLU A 22 2.05 0.79 -19.19
N LEU A 23 3.12 0.02 -19.01
CA LEU A 23 3.40 -1.15 -19.86
C LEU A 23 2.30 -2.20 -19.74
N SER A 24 1.87 -2.50 -18.51
CA SER A 24 0.79 -3.47 -18.28
C SER A 24 -0.52 -3.04 -18.97
N ALA A 25 -0.85 -1.74 -18.93
CA ALA A 25 -2.02 -1.19 -19.60
C ALA A 25 -1.89 -1.25 -21.14
N GLU A 26 -0.72 -0.92 -21.69
CA GLU A 26 -0.45 -1.00 -23.12
C GLU A 26 -0.60 -2.44 -23.65
N LEU A 27 -0.06 -3.43 -22.95
CA LEU A 27 -0.21 -4.84 -23.32
C LEU A 27 -1.69 -5.28 -23.32
N VAL A 28 -2.45 -4.91 -22.29
CA VAL A 28 -3.91 -5.19 -22.24
C VAL A 28 -4.65 -4.52 -23.38
N ASN A 29 -4.33 -3.26 -23.70
CA ASN A 29 -4.94 -2.52 -24.80
C ASN A 29 -4.64 -3.15 -26.17
N ARG A 30 -3.50 -3.85 -26.30
CA ARG A 30 -3.14 -4.64 -27.48
C ARG A 30 -3.77 -6.04 -27.50
N GLY A 31 -4.60 -6.38 -26.52
CA GLY A 31 -5.24 -7.70 -26.41
C GLY A 31 -4.31 -8.81 -25.89
N ILE A 32 -3.14 -8.47 -25.35
CA ILE A 32 -2.21 -9.43 -24.78
C ILE A 32 -2.65 -9.77 -23.35
N LYS A 33 -2.76 -11.07 -23.07
CA LYS A 33 -3.18 -11.56 -21.76
C LYS A 33 -2.05 -11.43 -20.74
N VAL A 34 -2.15 -10.43 -19.87
CA VAL A 34 -1.23 -10.23 -18.74
C VAL A 34 -1.68 -11.10 -17.55
N PRO A 35 -0.78 -11.87 -16.91
CA PRO A 35 -1.11 -12.67 -15.72
C PRO A 35 -1.65 -11.80 -14.57
N GLU A 36 -2.70 -12.27 -13.89
CA GLU A 36 -3.35 -11.53 -12.78
C GLU A 36 -2.37 -11.15 -11.65
N ILE A 37 -1.42 -12.05 -11.36
CA ILE A 37 -0.35 -11.85 -10.38
C ILE A 37 0.47 -10.57 -10.64
N VAL A 38 0.58 -10.10 -11.89
CA VAL A 38 1.27 -8.84 -12.20
C VAL A 38 0.52 -7.65 -11.61
N PHE A 39 -0.81 -7.62 -11.74
CA PHE A 39 -1.63 -6.55 -11.18
C PHE A 39 -1.67 -6.59 -9.66
N GLU A 40 -1.69 -7.79 -9.06
CA GLU A 40 -1.58 -7.96 -7.62
C GLU A 40 -0.28 -7.38 -7.08
N LYS A 41 0.84 -7.66 -7.75
CA LYS A 41 2.18 -7.17 -7.36
C LYS A 41 2.35 -5.68 -7.60
N LEU A 42 1.83 -5.13 -8.69
CA LEU A 42 1.75 -3.69 -8.90
C LEU A 42 0.95 -3.01 -7.78
N ARG A 43 -0.21 -3.55 -7.41
CA ARG A 43 -1.03 -3.02 -6.31
C ARG A 43 -0.29 -3.09 -4.98
N LEU A 44 0.41 -4.19 -4.70
CA LEU A 44 1.24 -4.36 -3.50
C LEU A 44 2.38 -3.33 -3.45
N ALA A 45 3.14 -3.20 -4.54
CA ALA A 45 4.23 -2.24 -4.65
C ALA A 45 3.73 -0.80 -4.47
N ASN A 46 2.58 -0.44 -5.07
CA ASN A 46 1.97 0.88 -4.88
C ASN A 46 1.64 1.15 -3.41
N ALA A 47 1.03 0.18 -2.73
CA ALA A 47 0.66 0.32 -1.33
C ALA A 47 1.90 0.47 -0.43
N LEU A 48 2.96 -0.32 -0.66
CA LEU A 48 4.22 -0.25 0.07
C LEU A 48 4.95 1.08 -0.18
N LEU A 49 5.02 1.53 -1.43
CA LEU A 49 5.59 2.83 -1.81
C LEU A 49 4.82 3.98 -1.18
N SER A 50 3.49 3.97 -1.29
CA SER A 50 2.63 5.01 -0.70
C SER A 50 2.83 5.10 0.81
N TYR A 51 2.88 3.96 1.51
CA TYR A 51 3.20 3.95 2.93
C TYR A 51 4.58 4.53 3.22
N TYR A 52 5.62 4.11 2.49
CA TYR A 52 6.97 4.62 2.72
C TYR A 52 7.09 6.14 2.47
N ILE A 53 6.40 6.65 1.45
CA ILE A 53 6.40 8.08 1.09
C ILE A 53 5.62 8.91 2.12
N LEU A 54 4.50 8.39 2.62
CA LEU A 54 3.59 9.10 3.51
C LEU A 54 3.98 9.03 5.00
N ASP A 55 4.60 7.93 5.45
CA ASP A 55 5.02 7.75 6.83
C ASP A 55 6.51 8.11 7.01
N PRO A 56 6.84 9.23 7.70
CA PRO A 56 8.22 9.63 7.96
C PRO A 56 9.03 8.54 8.69
N HIS A 57 8.37 7.73 9.52
CA HIS A 57 8.95 6.67 10.33
C HIS A 57 9.04 5.30 9.61
N ALA A 58 8.55 5.20 8.37
CA ALA A 58 8.63 3.96 7.60
C ALA A 58 10.09 3.47 7.44
N SER A 59 10.33 2.18 7.66
CA SER A 59 11.66 1.59 7.47
C SER A 59 12.05 1.54 6.00
N ILE A 60 13.31 1.85 5.71
CA ILE A 60 13.89 1.74 4.35
C ILE A 60 13.86 0.31 3.81
N ASN A 61 13.75 -0.71 4.67
CA ASN A 61 13.63 -2.11 4.27
C ASN A 61 12.38 -2.39 3.43
N ILE A 62 11.36 -1.52 3.51
CA ILE A 62 10.16 -1.60 2.66
C ILE A 62 10.53 -1.46 1.18
N LEU A 63 11.52 -0.62 0.85
CA LEU A 63 11.97 -0.43 -0.52
C LEU A 63 12.54 -1.72 -1.13
N ALA A 64 13.18 -2.58 -0.34
CA ALA A 64 13.65 -3.88 -0.81
C ALA A 64 12.49 -4.83 -1.18
N ASN A 65 11.36 -4.72 -0.47
CA ASN A 65 10.15 -5.46 -0.84
C ASN A 65 9.54 -4.89 -2.12
N VAL A 66 9.44 -3.57 -2.24
CA VAL A 66 8.98 -2.89 -3.47
C VAL A 66 9.83 -3.31 -4.66
N GLU A 67 11.15 -3.23 -4.56
CA GLU A 67 12.09 -3.61 -5.61
C GLU A 67 11.90 -5.06 -6.04
N ARG A 68 11.70 -6.00 -5.10
CA ARG A 68 11.41 -7.40 -5.42
C ARG A 68 10.13 -7.56 -6.23
N GLU A 69 9.06 -6.86 -5.85
CA GLU A 69 7.79 -6.92 -6.57
C GLU A 69 7.92 -6.30 -7.97
N LEU A 70 8.59 -5.15 -8.10
CA LEU A 70 8.83 -4.49 -9.38
C LEU A 70 9.71 -5.33 -10.31
N ASN A 71 10.77 -5.96 -9.81
CA ASN A 71 11.63 -6.85 -10.60
C ASN A 71 10.85 -8.06 -11.14
N TYR A 72 9.96 -8.64 -10.32
CA TYR A 72 9.08 -9.70 -10.80
C TYR A 72 8.15 -9.17 -11.90
N VAL A 73 7.47 -8.05 -11.67
CA VAL A 73 6.56 -7.43 -12.65
C VAL A 73 7.31 -7.15 -13.97
N GLN A 74 8.49 -6.55 -13.89
CA GLN A 74 9.35 -6.30 -15.06
C GLN A 74 9.64 -7.60 -15.82
N SER A 75 10.08 -8.67 -15.14
CA SER A 75 10.38 -9.94 -15.79
C SER A 75 9.17 -10.54 -16.54
N GLN A 76 7.96 -10.38 -15.98
CA GLN A 76 6.73 -10.90 -16.56
C GLN A 76 6.21 -10.03 -17.71
N LEU A 77 6.33 -8.70 -17.62
CA LEU A 77 5.84 -7.80 -18.67
C LEU A 77 6.77 -7.80 -19.88
N PHE A 78 8.08 -7.77 -19.68
CA PHE A 78 9.06 -7.76 -20.78
C PHE A 78 9.06 -9.07 -21.56
N SER A 79 8.70 -10.21 -20.95
CA SER A 79 8.56 -11.48 -21.68
C SER A 79 7.32 -11.54 -22.60
N LEU A 80 6.40 -10.59 -22.46
CA LEU A 80 5.19 -10.44 -23.28
C LEU A 80 5.32 -9.37 -24.36
N CYS A 81 6.41 -8.60 -24.35
CA CYS A 81 6.63 -7.50 -25.29
C CYS A 81 7.15 -8.02 -26.63
N ASP A 82 6.70 -7.40 -27.71
CA ASP A 82 7.42 -7.44 -28.99
C ASP A 82 8.70 -6.58 -28.93
N THR A 83 9.50 -6.60 -30.00
CA THR A 83 10.74 -5.82 -30.09
C THR A 83 10.49 -4.32 -29.91
N GLU A 84 9.44 -3.78 -30.53
CA GLU A 84 9.12 -2.34 -30.48
C GLU A 84 8.78 -1.88 -29.06
N LEU A 85 7.91 -2.64 -28.36
CA LEU A 85 7.56 -2.39 -26.97
C LEU A 85 8.76 -2.54 -26.05
N THR A 86 9.57 -3.58 -26.27
CA THR A 86 10.77 -3.82 -25.47
C THR A 86 11.70 -2.62 -25.53
N GLU A 87 12.02 -2.13 -26.74
CA GLU A 87 12.88 -0.96 -26.92
C GLU A 87 12.29 0.30 -26.26
N LYS A 88 11.01 0.59 -26.54
CA LYS A 88 10.30 1.75 -25.98
C LYS A 88 10.32 1.75 -24.46
N TYR A 89 9.98 0.63 -23.83
CA TYR A 89 9.85 0.57 -22.37
C TYR A 89 11.18 0.33 -21.66
N LEU A 90 12.18 -0.27 -22.31
CA LEU A 90 13.53 -0.37 -21.75
C LEU A 90 14.17 1.03 -21.63
N ASP A 91 14.07 1.88 -22.67
CA ASP A 91 14.53 3.27 -22.60
C ASP A 91 13.84 4.03 -21.46
N ARG A 92 12.52 3.90 -21.32
CA ARG A 92 11.77 4.53 -20.24
C ARG A 92 12.15 3.99 -18.86
N MET A 93 12.42 2.69 -18.72
CA MET A 93 12.90 2.09 -17.48
C MET A 93 14.28 2.64 -17.08
N ILE A 94 15.22 2.74 -18.03
CA ILE A 94 16.55 3.33 -17.78
C ILE A 94 16.41 4.78 -17.30
N LYS A 95 15.59 5.58 -17.98
CA LYS A 95 15.30 6.96 -17.57
C LYS A 95 14.61 7.00 -16.20
N ALA A 96 13.72 6.06 -15.88
CA ALA A 96 13.09 5.96 -14.57
C ALA A 96 14.11 5.71 -13.47
N ILE A 97 15.01 4.73 -13.64
CA ILE A 97 16.07 4.38 -12.69
C ILE A 97 16.97 5.60 -12.42
N ARG A 98 17.33 6.35 -13.46
CA ARG A 98 18.15 7.58 -13.35
C ARG A 98 17.37 8.79 -12.83
N GLY A 99 16.05 8.67 -12.69
CA GLY A 99 15.19 9.77 -12.25
C GLY A 99 14.92 10.82 -13.32
N GLU A 100 15.23 10.53 -14.59
CA GLU A 100 15.13 11.43 -15.75
C GLU A 100 13.72 11.52 -16.33
N ILE A 101 12.75 10.75 -15.82
CA ILE A 101 11.34 10.89 -16.19
C ILE A 101 10.58 11.76 -15.18
N ASN A 102 9.70 12.61 -15.70
CA ASN A 102 8.69 13.30 -14.91
C ASN A 102 7.40 12.49 -14.89
N ALA A 103 7.33 11.48 -14.02
CA ALA A 103 6.19 10.61 -13.87
C ALA A 103 5.49 10.88 -12.54
N LYS A 104 4.16 11.03 -12.56
CA LYS A 104 3.37 11.26 -11.35
C LYS A 104 2.93 9.92 -10.78
N PHE A 105 3.57 9.49 -9.70
CA PHE A 105 3.16 8.30 -8.95
C PHE A 105 1.80 8.53 -8.26
N PRO A 106 0.80 7.66 -8.46
CA PRO A 106 -0.49 7.77 -7.79
C PRO A 106 -0.34 7.26 -6.35
N VAL A 107 -0.03 8.18 -5.44
CA VAL A 107 0.02 7.88 -4.00
C VAL A 107 -1.38 7.44 -3.54
N SER A 108 -1.46 6.22 -3.01
CA SER A 108 -2.67 5.75 -2.33
C SER A 108 -2.90 6.62 -1.09
N LYS A 109 -4.02 7.34 -1.06
CA LYS A 109 -4.44 8.13 0.12
C LYS A 109 -4.89 7.26 1.28
N SER A 110 -5.00 5.94 1.09
CA SER A 110 -5.35 5.03 2.17
C SER A 110 -4.12 4.78 3.04
N ASN A 111 -4.10 5.37 4.23
CA ASN A 111 -3.10 5.09 5.27
C ASN A 111 -3.21 3.66 5.83
N TYR A 112 -4.31 2.95 5.54
CA TYR A 112 -4.43 1.53 5.84
C TYR A 112 -3.74 0.68 4.76
N ASN A 113 -2.59 0.12 5.10
CA ASN A 113 -1.92 -0.92 4.32
C ASN A 113 -1.68 -2.16 5.20
N ARG A 114 -2.52 -3.19 5.02
CA ARG A 114 -2.46 -4.44 5.80
C ARG A 114 -1.09 -5.12 5.72
N GLU A 115 -0.43 -5.05 4.56
CA GLU A 115 0.86 -5.70 4.31
C GLU A 115 2.00 -5.04 5.09
N VAL A 116 1.87 -3.75 5.37
CA VAL A 116 2.82 -2.99 6.19
C VAL A 116 2.54 -3.17 7.68
N LYS A 117 1.26 -3.15 8.06
CA LYS A 117 0.86 -3.22 9.47
C LYS A 117 1.04 -4.61 10.07
N LYS A 118 1.37 -5.63 9.28
CA LYS A 118 1.70 -6.96 9.78
C LYS A 118 3.16 -7.00 10.27
N ARG A 119 3.37 -6.91 11.58
CA ARG A 119 4.70 -7.05 12.22
C ARG A 119 4.73 -8.26 13.15
N GLY A 120 5.29 -9.38 12.68
CA GLY A 120 5.33 -10.62 13.46
C GLY A 120 3.91 -11.13 13.78
N LYS A 121 3.54 -11.18 15.06
CA LYS A 121 2.18 -11.52 15.51
C LYS A 121 1.24 -10.31 15.60
N VAL A 122 1.71 -9.10 15.28
CA VAL A 122 0.89 -7.89 15.25
C VAL A 122 0.18 -7.82 13.91
N GLU A 123 -1.15 -7.67 13.94
CA GLU A 123 -1.98 -7.38 12.78
C GLU A 123 -2.78 -6.10 13.03
N ALA A 124 -3.14 -5.42 11.96
CA ALA A 124 -4.15 -4.37 11.99
C ALA A 124 -5.33 -4.73 11.11
N ILE A 125 -6.53 -4.68 11.67
CA ILE A 125 -7.77 -4.85 10.94
C ILE A 125 -8.49 -3.52 10.82
N ARG A 126 -9.20 -3.30 9.71
CA ARG A 126 -10.05 -2.13 9.51
C ARG A 126 -11.51 -2.57 9.56
N VAL A 127 -12.28 -1.98 10.46
CA VAL A 127 -13.69 -2.26 10.68
C VAL A 127 -14.49 -1.05 10.24
N LYS A 128 -15.58 -1.27 9.48
CA LYS A 128 -16.54 -0.21 9.17
C LYS A 128 -17.54 -0.10 10.31
N LEU A 129 -17.69 1.10 10.85
CA LEU A 129 -18.74 1.44 11.80
C LEU A 129 -20.06 1.68 11.06
N GLN A 130 -21.19 1.31 11.67
CA GLN A 130 -22.52 1.65 11.14
C GLN A 130 -23.06 2.98 11.66
N LYS A 131 -22.45 3.53 12.71
CA LYS A 131 -22.79 4.73 13.47
C LYS A 131 -21.47 5.32 13.98
N GLU A 132 -21.44 6.58 14.38
CA GLU A 132 -20.25 7.13 15.05
C GLU A 132 -20.16 6.60 16.48
N MET A 133 -18.95 6.44 17.02
CA MET A 133 -18.72 6.07 18.42
C MET A 133 -17.86 7.09 19.13
N GLN A 134 -18.11 7.33 20.42
CA GLN A 134 -17.23 8.18 21.21
C GLN A 134 -15.81 7.57 21.28
N ILE A 135 -14.80 8.41 21.07
CA ILE A 135 -13.40 7.95 21.00
C ILE A 135 -12.94 7.36 22.33
N GLU A 136 -13.51 7.83 23.43
CA GLU A 136 -13.29 7.33 24.79
C GLU A 136 -13.66 5.85 24.91
N ARG A 137 -14.79 5.43 24.31
CA ARG A 137 -15.19 4.00 24.30
C ARG A 137 -14.22 3.14 23.51
N LEU A 138 -13.63 3.68 22.44
CA LEU A 138 -12.59 3.00 21.66
C LEU A 138 -11.30 2.86 22.48
N SER A 139 -10.91 3.92 23.19
CA SER A 139 -9.75 3.92 24.07
C SER A 139 -9.90 2.90 25.20
N ASP A 140 -11.04 2.87 25.89
CA ASP A 140 -11.32 1.92 26.97
C ASP A 140 -11.22 0.46 26.48
N LEU A 141 -11.81 0.16 25.32
CA LEU A 141 -11.71 -1.16 24.68
C LEU A 141 -10.26 -1.50 24.29
N GLY A 142 -9.50 -0.51 23.81
CA GLY A 142 -8.10 -0.67 23.48
C GLY A 142 -7.27 -1.05 24.70
N GLU A 143 -7.43 -0.32 25.79
CA GLU A 143 -6.76 -0.59 27.07
C GLU A 143 -7.14 -1.97 27.61
N TRP A 144 -8.43 -2.30 27.64
CA TRP A 144 -8.93 -3.58 28.17
C TRP A 144 -8.34 -4.79 27.45
N HIS A 145 -8.22 -4.72 26.13
CA HIS A 145 -7.69 -5.81 25.32
C HIS A 145 -6.18 -5.74 25.06
N GLY A 146 -5.53 -4.64 25.44
CA GLY A 146 -4.15 -4.35 25.10
C GLY A 146 -3.92 -4.29 23.58
N VAL A 147 -4.80 -3.56 22.88
CA VAL A 147 -4.75 -3.24 21.44
C VAL A 147 -4.94 -1.73 21.25
N ILE A 148 -4.60 -1.22 20.08
CA ILE A 148 -4.78 0.18 19.72
C ILE A 148 -6.04 0.27 18.84
N PHE A 149 -7.00 1.11 19.25
CA PHE A 149 -8.10 1.53 18.38
C PHE A 149 -7.84 2.96 17.90
N GLU A 150 -7.91 3.18 16.60
CA GLU A 150 -7.73 4.49 15.98
C GLU A 150 -8.80 4.72 14.91
N TYR A 151 -9.34 5.94 14.83
CA TYR A 151 -10.14 6.31 13.68
C TYR A 151 -9.30 6.28 12.41
N SER A 152 -9.83 5.68 11.36
CA SER A 152 -9.24 5.77 10.03
C SER A 152 -9.54 7.17 9.47
N ASP A 153 -8.65 7.68 8.61
CA ASP A 153 -8.94 8.90 7.82
C ASP A 153 -10.13 8.73 6.85
N GLU A 154 -10.56 7.48 6.64
CA GLU A 154 -11.77 7.15 5.91
C GLU A 154 -12.97 7.20 6.84
N LYS A 155 -14.02 7.93 6.42
CA LYS A 155 -15.25 8.09 7.18
C LYS A 155 -15.83 6.73 7.64
N ASP A 156 -16.31 6.70 8.88
CA ASP A 156 -17.00 5.57 9.50
C ASP A 156 -16.13 4.30 9.57
N LYS A 157 -14.80 4.43 9.72
CA LYS A 157 -13.90 3.28 9.87
C LYS A 157 -12.96 3.45 11.04
N VAL A 158 -12.68 2.33 11.71
CA VAL A 158 -11.75 2.23 12.83
C VAL A 158 -10.73 1.14 12.52
N ILE A 159 -9.48 1.38 12.89
CA ILE A 159 -8.38 0.44 12.81
C ILE A 159 -8.15 -0.13 14.20
N ILE A 160 -8.08 -1.46 14.29
CA ILE A 160 -7.71 -2.19 15.51
C ILE A 160 -6.35 -2.82 15.26
N GLU A 161 -5.33 -2.43 16.02
CA GLU A 161 -3.96 -2.88 15.85
C GLU A 161 -3.41 -3.52 17.13
N GLY A 162 -2.80 -4.70 16.99
CA GLY A 162 -2.22 -5.39 18.12
C GLY A 162 -1.90 -6.85 17.81
N ASN A 163 -1.53 -7.61 18.84
CA ASN A 163 -1.34 -9.05 18.67
C ASN A 163 -2.64 -9.72 18.17
N ILE A 164 -2.56 -10.59 17.15
CA ILE A 164 -3.72 -11.20 16.49
C ILE A 164 -4.73 -11.85 17.46
N ASP A 165 -4.26 -12.49 18.53
CA ASP A 165 -5.15 -13.14 19.50
C ASP A 165 -5.90 -12.09 20.35
N ARG A 166 -5.28 -10.94 20.61
CA ARG A 166 -5.90 -9.81 21.30
C ARG A 166 -6.86 -9.07 20.38
N VAL A 167 -6.48 -8.84 19.12
CA VAL A 167 -7.32 -8.22 18.10
C VAL A 167 -8.60 -9.02 17.90
N LYS A 168 -8.54 -10.36 17.85
CA LYS A 168 -9.73 -11.20 17.75
C LYS A 168 -10.66 -11.08 18.97
N ARG A 169 -10.11 -11.00 20.19
CA ARG A 169 -10.90 -10.77 21.41
C ARG A 169 -11.54 -9.39 21.40
N ALA A 170 -10.75 -8.36 21.10
CA ALA A 170 -11.22 -6.98 20.99
C ALA A 170 -12.34 -6.84 19.95
N LEU A 171 -12.19 -7.47 18.78
CA LEU A 171 -13.21 -7.45 17.73
C LEU A 171 -14.51 -8.12 18.18
N LYS A 172 -14.43 -9.22 18.96
CA LYS A 172 -15.62 -9.93 19.44
C LYS A 172 -16.41 -9.08 20.43
N ASP A 173 -15.74 -8.46 21.38
CA ASP A 173 -16.37 -7.64 22.41
C ASP A 173 -16.86 -6.31 21.80
N PHE A 174 -16.06 -5.72 20.91
CA PHE A 174 -16.47 -4.58 20.08
C PHE A 174 -17.75 -4.89 19.27
N ALA A 175 -17.84 -6.06 18.63
CA ALA A 175 -19.03 -6.46 17.88
C ALA A 175 -20.25 -6.73 18.76
N PHE A 176 -20.06 -7.10 20.03
CA PHE A 176 -21.14 -7.28 20.99
C PHE A 176 -21.68 -5.92 21.45
N MET A 177 -20.80 -5.01 21.86
CA MET A 177 -21.17 -3.63 22.18
C MET A 177 -21.88 -2.94 21.01
N TRP A 178 -21.42 -3.22 19.78
CA TRP A 178 -22.01 -2.68 18.55
C TRP A 178 -23.43 -3.18 18.26
N LYS A 179 -23.88 -4.27 18.89
CA LYS A 179 -25.24 -4.79 18.74
C LYS A 179 -26.20 -4.25 19.80
N GLU A 180 -25.69 -3.73 20.92
CA GLU A 180 -26.52 -3.26 22.04
C GLU A 180 -26.86 -1.76 21.96
N ASP A 181 -26.25 -0.99 21.03
CA ASP A 181 -26.48 0.45 20.75
C ASP A 181 -27.17 0.75 19.40
#